data_AF-A0A441WDH7-F1
#
_entry.id   AF-A0A441WDH7-F1
#
_cell.length_a   1.000
_cell.length_b   1.000
_cell.length_c   1.000
_cell.angle_alpha   90.00
_cell.angle_beta   90.00
_cell.angle_gamma   90.00
#
_symmetry.space_group_name_H-M   'P 1'
#
loop_
_entity.id
_entity.type
_entity.pdbx_description
1 polymer ?
#
loop_
_entity_poly.entity_id
_entity_poly.type
_entity_poly.pdbx_seq_one_letter_code
_entity_poly.pdbx_strand_id
1 'polypeptide(L)'
;RKARLEAELSHASDIQFPTQLTSRTQDDVFAMLLKQERLIFQARSEGLDTQVKALRGLREFLQKELASLEAQLVFLDKQIGSIQKELTAVSTLVVKGLAAAPREFSLERALAQVQSERLSAETSLLRGRQEISKTDISILALQEGRKNEVTIDLRQTQAELDAIESKTETARRLLYESAVSAPALLARRADAELAAPIYTIFRLSADGATVQIQANETSAIEPGDTIKVEIPLAADETGALDLTLSERHKAPGLELKAETAGNTVGIP
;
A
#
# COMPACT_ATOMS: atom_id res chain seq x y z
N ARG A 1 4.43 -5.88 13.25
CA ARG A 1 4.34 -6.04 11.79
C ARG A 1 4.28 -4.72 10.99
N LYS A 2 3.22 -3.90 11.06
CA LYS A 2 3.08 -2.66 10.26
C LYS A 2 4.33 -1.75 10.31
N ALA A 3 4.79 -1.40 11.51
CA ALA A 3 5.98 -0.57 11.71
C ALA A 3 7.25 -1.13 11.02
N ARG A 4 7.42 -2.46 11.02
CA ARG A 4 8.53 -3.11 10.30
C ARG A 4 8.39 -2.91 8.79
N LEU A 5 7.21 -3.12 8.24
CA LEU A 5 6.96 -3.00 6.80
C LEU A 5 7.12 -1.54 6.33
N GLU A 6 6.73 -0.56 7.14
CA GLU A 6 6.98 0.86 6.87
C GLU A 6 8.48 1.20 6.91
N ALA A 7 9.22 0.62 7.85
CA ALA A 7 10.68 0.73 7.91
C ALA A 7 11.36 0.09 6.68
N GLU A 8 10.90 -1.09 6.23
CA GLU A 8 11.38 -1.75 5.02
C GLU A 8 11.09 -0.92 3.76
N LEU A 9 9.91 -0.33 3.66
CA LEU A 9 9.52 0.49 2.51
C LEU A 9 10.34 1.78 2.42
N SER A 10 10.57 2.43 3.56
CA SER A 10 11.36 3.67 3.66
C SER A 10 12.88 3.45 3.65
N HIS A 11 13.34 2.19 3.61
CA HIS A 11 14.75 1.83 3.73
C HIS A 11 15.41 2.41 4.99
N ALA A 12 14.65 2.45 6.10
CA ALA A 12 15.16 2.91 7.38
C ALA A 12 16.23 1.95 7.93
N SER A 13 17.12 2.45 8.80
CA SER A 13 18.14 1.63 9.46
C SER A 13 17.61 0.82 10.65
N ASP A 14 16.49 1.24 11.24
CA ASP A 14 15.85 0.56 12.37
C ASP A 14 14.32 0.75 12.33
N ILE A 15 13.61 -0.12 13.05
CA ILE A 15 12.15 -0.10 13.16
C ILE A 15 11.72 0.90 14.24
N GLN A 16 10.93 1.90 13.84
CA GLN A 16 10.28 2.82 14.78
C GLN A 16 8.94 2.24 15.22
N PHE A 17 8.90 1.63 16.41
CA PHE A 17 7.67 1.07 16.96
C PHE A 17 6.78 2.16 17.61
N PRO A 18 5.45 2.11 17.42
CA PRO A 18 4.51 3.01 18.08
C PRO A 18 4.59 2.97 19.61
N THR A 19 4.33 4.11 20.25
CA THR A 19 4.36 4.27 21.73
C THR A 19 3.42 3.33 22.46
N GLN A 20 2.30 2.94 21.84
CA GLN A 20 1.34 1.99 22.36
C GLN A 20 1.93 0.57 22.56
N LEU A 21 2.95 0.22 21.77
CA LEU A 21 3.65 -1.06 21.88
C LEU A 21 4.86 -0.98 22.82
N THR A 22 5.59 0.14 22.79
CA THR A 22 6.78 0.33 23.64
C THR A 22 6.43 0.65 25.11
N SER A 23 5.23 1.13 25.40
CA SER A 23 4.72 1.28 26.77
C SER A 23 4.40 -0.06 27.46
N ARG A 24 4.23 -1.14 26.70
CA ARG A 24 3.90 -2.49 27.22
C ARG A 24 5.10 -3.44 27.25
N THR A 25 6.32 -2.93 27.09
CA THR A 25 7.54 -3.76 27.01
C THR A 25 7.87 -4.49 28.31
N GLN A 26 7.22 -4.17 29.43
CA GLN A 26 7.33 -4.93 30.68
C GLN A 26 6.58 -6.27 30.63
N ASP A 27 5.70 -6.46 29.64
CA ASP A 27 5.01 -7.71 29.40
C ASP A 27 5.88 -8.59 28.48
N ASP A 28 6.32 -9.76 29.00
CA ASP A 28 7.29 -10.66 28.34
C ASP A 28 6.86 -11.05 26.92
N VAL A 29 5.54 -11.20 26.70
CA VAL A 29 4.98 -11.54 25.40
C VAL A 29 5.27 -10.43 24.37
N PHE A 30 4.98 -9.17 24.72
CA PHE A 30 5.20 -8.04 23.82
C PHE A 30 6.70 -7.82 23.54
N ALA A 31 7.55 -7.94 24.56
CA ALA A 31 9.00 -7.83 24.39
C ALA A 31 9.56 -8.88 23.41
N MET A 32 9.10 -10.14 23.52
CA MET A 32 9.47 -11.22 22.61
C MET A 32 9.02 -10.94 21.16
N LEU A 33 7.78 -10.50 20.96
CA LEU A 33 7.26 -10.14 19.63
C LEU A 33 8.06 -9.01 18.98
N LEU A 34 8.38 -7.95 19.73
CA LEU A 34 9.20 -6.84 19.21
C LEU A 34 10.60 -7.30 18.81
N LYS A 35 11.23 -8.17 19.61
CA LYS A 35 12.53 -8.77 19.30
C LYS A 35 12.46 -9.63 18.04
N GLN A 36 11.42 -10.46 17.90
CA GLN A 36 11.23 -11.28 16.71
C GLN A 36 11.07 -10.43 15.44
N GLU A 37 10.29 -9.34 15.49
CA GLU A 37 10.12 -8.44 14.36
C GLU A 37 11.44 -7.74 13.97
N ARG A 38 12.26 -7.34 14.95
CA ARG A 38 13.61 -6.80 14.67
C ARG A 38 14.52 -7.83 13.99
N LEU A 39 14.52 -9.09 14.45
CA LEU A 39 15.31 -10.15 13.84
C LEU A 39 14.87 -10.42 12.39
N ILE A 40 13.56 -10.46 12.13
CA ILE A 40 13.01 -10.61 10.77
C ILE A 40 13.45 -9.46 9.87
N PHE A 41 13.37 -8.22 10.37
CA PHE A 41 13.79 -7.03 9.64
C PHE A 41 15.27 -7.08 9.26
N GLN A 42 16.13 -7.36 10.24
CA GLN A 42 17.57 -7.44 10.05
C GLN A 42 17.92 -8.52 9.03
N ALA A 43 17.41 -9.74 9.21
CA ALA A 43 17.68 -10.85 8.29
C ALA A 43 17.21 -10.53 6.84
N ARG A 44 16.06 -9.88 6.69
CA ARG A 44 15.54 -9.48 5.37
C ARG A 44 16.39 -8.37 4.73
N SER A 45 16.80 -7.37 5.52
CA SER A 45 17.65 -6.28 5.03
C SER A 45 19.04 -6.77 4.61
N GLU A 46 19.70 -7.56 5.49
CA GLU A 46 21.00 -8.15 5.22
C GLU A 46 20.96 -9.10 4.03
N GLY A 47 19.89 -9.89 3.89
CA GLY A 47 19.70 -10.80 2.75
C GLY A 47 19.61 -10.05 1.41
N LEU A 48 18.83 -8.96 1.35
CA LEU A 48 18.73 -8.13 0.16
C LEU A 48 20.07 -7.45 -0.17
N ASP A 49 20.70 -6.84 0.84
CA ASP A 49 21.98 -6.13 0.67
C ASP A 49 23.08 -7.08 0.18
N THR A 50 23.14 -8.30 0.72
CA THR A 50 24.09 -9.34 0.29
C THR A 50 23.89 -9.71 -1.18
N GLN A 51 22.64 -9.92 -1.62
CA GLN A 51 22.35 -10.25 -3.02
C GLN A 51 22.71 -9.09 -3.96
N VAL A 52 22.35 -7.85 -3.59
CA VAL A 52 22.70 -6.66 -4.38
C VAL A 52 24.21 -6.48 -4.44
N LYS A 53 24.94 -6.67 -3.33
CA LYS A 53 26.40 -6.62 -3.29
C LYS A 53 27.04 -7.66 -4.20
N ALA A 54 26.54 -8.90 -4.20
CA ALA A 54 27.04 -9.95 -5.07
C ALA A 54 26.86 -9.59 -6.57
N LEU A 55 25.68 -9.09 -6.96
CA LEU A 55 25.41 -8.65 -8.33
C LEU A 55 26.27 -7.45 -8.73
N ARG A 56 26.48 -6.48 -7.83
CA ARG A 56 27.39 -5.36 -8.07
C ARG A 56 28.84 -5.82 -8.24
N GLY A 57 29.29 -6.78 -7.43
CA GLY A 57 30.61 -7.39 -7.58
C GLY A 57 30.78 -8.09 -8.94
N LEU A 58 29.76 -8.82 -9.39
CA LEU A 58 29.75 -9.43 -10.73
C LEU A 58 29.84 -8.37 -11.83
N ARG A 59 29.06 -7.29 -11.72
CA ARG A 59 29.11 -6.17 -12.65
C ARG A 59 30.50 -5.55 -12.73
N GLU A 60 31.15 -5.28 -11.59
CA GLU A 60 32.51 -4.74 -11.56
C GLU A 60 33.53 -5.70 -12.19
N PHE A 61 33.38 -7.01 -11.97
CA PHE A 61 34.21 -8.02 -12.62
C PHE A 61 34.06 -7.98 -14.14
N LEU A 62 32.81 -7.97 -14.64
CA LEU A 62 32.52 -7.88 -16.08
C LEU A 62 33.06 -6.59 -16.69
N GLN A 63 33.03 -5.46 -15.96
CA GLN A 63 33.62 -4.20 -16.43
C GLN A 63 35.14 -4.29 -16.60
N LYS A 64 35.84 -4.99 -15.70
CA LYS A 64 37.29 -5.23 -15.82
C LYS A 64 37.60 -6.14 -17.00
N GLU A 65 36.79 -7.17 -17.22
CA GLU A 65 36.91 -8.05 -18.38
C GLU A 65 36.72 -7.29 -19.70
N LEU A 66 35.71 -6.42 -19.79
CA LEU A 66 35.51 -5.55 -20.94
C LEU A 66 36.70 -4.64 -21.20
N ALA A 67 37.26 -4.01 -20.17
CA ALA A 67 38.45 -3.17 -20.32
C ALA A 67 39.65 -3.96 -20.87
N SER A 68 39.80 -5.23 -20.47
CA SER A 68 40.84 -6.12 -21.02
C SER A 68 40.58 -6.46 -22.49
N LEU A 69 39.33 -6.73 -22.87
CA LEU A 69 38.95 -6.98 -24.26
C LEU A 69 39.14 -5.74 -25.15
N GLU A 70 38.84 -4.55 -24.64
CA GLU A 70 39.10 -3.29 -25.35
C GLU A 70 40.60 -3.07 -25.58
N ALA A 71 41.44 -3.36 -24.58
CA ALA A 71 42.90 -3.33 -24.74
C ALA A 71 43.40 -4.36 -25.78
N GLN A 72 42.82 -5.57 -25.79
CA GLN A 72 43.12 -6.60 -26.77
C GLN A 72 42.75 -6.16 -28.20
N LEU A 73 41.60 -5.53 -28.38
CA LEU A 73 41.17 -4.97 -29.67
C LEU A 73 42.17 -3.93 -30.19
N VAL A 74 42.64 -3.02 -29.33
CA VAL A 74 43.67 -2.03 -29.71
C VAL A 74 44.97 -2.69 -30.15
N PHE A 75 45.38 -3.79 -29.52
CA PHE A 75 46.56 -4.54 -29.93
C PHE A 75 46.37 -5.21 -31.30
N LEU A 76 45.22 -5.86 -31.51
CA LEU A 76 44.87 -6.49 -32.79
C LEU A 76 44.79 -5.46 -33.92
N ASP A 77 44.24 -4.27 -33.68
CA ASP A 77 44.20 -3.17 -34.65
C ASP A 77 45.62 -2.73 -35.07
N LYS A 78 46.56 -2.63 -34.12
CA LYS A 78 47.97 -2.34 -34.43
C LYS A 78 48.61 -3.44 -35.26
N GLN A 79 48.32 -4.70 -34.95
CA GLN A 79 48.84 -5.85 -35.68
C GLN A 79 48.31 -5.89 -37.12
N ILE A 80 47.01 -5.67 -37.30
CA ILE A 80 46.36 -5.52 -38.61
C ILE A 80 47.05 -4.40 -39.41
N GLY A 81 47.22 -3.23 -38.80
CA GLY A 81 47.88 -2.10 -39.46
C GLY A 81 49.34 -2.38 -39.85
N SER A 82 50.07 -3.16 -39.05
CA SER A 82 51.45 -3.58 -39.38
C SER A 82 51.47 -4.56 -40.55
N ILE A 83 50.60 -5.59 -40.54
CA ILE A 83 50.53 -6.59 -41.61
C ILE A 83 50.07 -5.93 -42.91
N GLN A 84 49.11 -5.01 -42.87
CA GLN A 84 48.65 -4.27 -44.05
C GLN A 84 49.75 -3.42 -44.67
N LYS A 85 50.60 -2.77 -43.86
CA LYS A 85 51.76 -2.02 -44.37
C LYS A 85 52.76 -2.94 -45.06
N GLU A 86 53.09 -4.08 -44.46
CA GLU A 86 54.00 -5.07 -45.06
C GLU A 86 53.41 -5.67 -46.34
N LEU A 87 52.13 -6.04 -46.32
CA LEU A 87 51.41 -6.56 -47.49
C LEU A 87 51.43 -5.56 -48.63
N THR A 88 51.15 -4.27 -48.35
CA THR A 88 51.21 -3.21 -49.36
C THR A 88 52.61 -3.10 -49.97
N ALA A 89 53.66 -3.09 -49.15
CA ALA A 89 55.04 -3.03 -49.63
C ALA A 89 55.40 -4.25 -50.50
N VAL A 90 55.08 -5.46 -50.05
CA VAL A 90 55.33 -6.70 -50.79
C VAL A 90 54.54 -6.74 -52.09
N SER A 91 53.26 -6.39 -52.07
CA SER A 91 52.39 -6.36 -53.26
C SER A 91 52.98 -5.44 -54.35
N THR A 92 53.47 -4.25 -53.98
CA THR A 92 54.13 -3.37 -54.95
C THR A 92 55.41 -3.97 -55.56
N LEU A 93 56.13 -4.80 -54.82
CA LEU A 93 57.32 -5.49 -55.34
C LEU A 93 56.94 -6.68 -56.23
N VAL A 94 55.89 -7.43 -55.88
CA VAL A 94 55.38 -8.55 -56.69
C VAL A 94 54.88 -8.03 -58.03
N VAL A 95 54.10 -6.93 -58.06
CA VAL A 95 53.62 -6.29 -59.30
C VAL A 95 54.79 -5.84 -60.20
N LYS A 96 55.92 -5.42 -59.60
CA LYS A 96 57.14 -5.06 -60.34
C LYS A 96 58.00 -6.27 -60.74
N GLY A 97 57.59 -7.49 -60.39
CA GLY A 97 58.36 -8.73 -60.62
C GLY A 97 59.60 -8.87 -59.72
N LEU A 98 59.70 -8.07 -58.65
CA LEU A 98 60.86 -7.98 -57.75
C LEU A 98 60.70 -8.81 -56.46
N ALA A 99 59.56 -9.47 -56.27
CA ALA A 99 59.27 -10.33 -55.13
C ALA A 99 58.43 -11.54 -55.52
N ALA A 100 58.43 -12.57 -54.66
CA ALA A 100 57.73 -13.83 -54.90
C ALA A 100 56.27 -13.78 -54.40
N ALA A 101 55.32 -14.10 -55.27
CA ALA A 101 53.87 -14.17 -54.98
C ALA A 101 53.48 -15.02 -53.74
N PRO A 102 54.17 -16.14 -53.40
CA PRO A 102 53.86 -16.89 -52.18
C PRO A 102 53.98 -16.08 -50.88
N ARG A 103 54.84 -15.05 -50.85
CA ARG A 103 54.98 -14.18 -49.68
C ARG A 103 53.76 -13.30 -49.48
N GLU A 104 53.22 -12.75 -50.56
CA GLU A 104 51.98 -11.95 -50.56
C GLU A 104 50.81 -12.78 -50.03
N PHE A 105 50.56 -13.96 -50.58
CA PHE A 105 49.51 -14.87 -50.10
C PHE A 105 49.67 -15.27 -48.63
N SER A 106 50.91 -15.38 -48.14
CA SER A 106 51.16 -15.69 -46.72
C SER A 106 50.75 -14.53 -45.81
N LEU A 107 50.98 -13.29 -46.23
CA LEU A 107 50.58 -12.09 -45.50
C LEU A 107 49.07 -11.87 -45.55
N GLU A 108 48.42 -12.15 -46.68
CA GLU A 108 46.95 -12.12 -46.79
C GLU A 108 46.28 -13.11 -45.84
N ARG A 109 46.78 -14.35 -45.76
CA ARG A 109 46.26 -15.34 -44.79
C ARG A 109 46.47 -14.88 -43.35
N ALA A 110 47.63 -14.32 -43.03
CA ALA A 110 47.91 -13.78 -41.70
C ALA A 110 46.97 -12.61 -41.37
N LEU A 111 46.71 -11.71 -42.32
CA LEU A 111 45.77 -10.61 -42.16
C LEU A 111 44.35 -11.11 -41.88
N ALA A 112 43.86 -12.06 -42.67
CA ALA A 112 42.53 -12.65 -42.50
C ALA A 112 42.39 -13.35 -41.12
N GLN A 113 43.44 -14.03 -40.66
CA GLN A 113 43.47 -14.68 -39.35
C GLN A 113 43.33 -13.65 -38.21
N VAL A 114 44.13 -12.58 -38.23
CA VAL A 114 44.06 -11.53 -37.18
C VAL A 114 42.75 -10.77 -37.23
N GLN A 115 42.18 -10.54 -38.42
CA GLN A 115 40.86 -9.93 -38.57
C GLN A 115 39.75 -10.81 -37.98
N SER A 116 39.82 -12.13 -38.15
CA SER A 116 38.91 -13.09 -37.53
C SER A 116 39.01 -13.05 -35.99
N GLU A 117 40.23 -13.02 -35.46
CA GLU A 117 40.48 -12.89 -34.01
C GLU A 117 39.92 -11.58 -33.45
N ARG A 118 40.08 -10.47 -34.18
CA ARG A 118 39.48 -9.18 -33.83
C ARG A 118 37.95 -9.24 -33.78
N LEU A 119 37.32 -9.84 -34.78
CA LEU A 119 35.87 -10.00 -34.82
C LEU A 119 35.35 -10.87 -33.65
N SER A 120 36.09 -11.91 -33.30
CA SER A 120 35.79 -12.75 -32.14
C SER A 120 35.87 -11.96 -30.84
N ALA A 121 36.93 -11.16 -30.64
CA ALA A 121 37.07 -10.28 -29.47
C ALA A 121 35.95 -9.22 -29.39
N GLU A 122 35.56 -8.64 -30.52
CA GLU A 122 34.46 -7.68 -30.62
C GLU A 122 33.10 -8.32 -30.25
N THR A 123 32.88 -9.56 -30.69
CA THR A 123 31.67 -10.33 -30.31
C THR A 123 31.65 -10.62 -28.81
N SER A 124 32.79 -10.99 -28.22
CA SER A 124 32.92 -11.21 -26.78
C SER A 124 32.67 -9.92 -25.98
N LEU A 125 33.16 -8.78 -26.47
CA LEU A 125 32.88 -7.46 -25.90
C LEU A 125 31.37 -7.15 -25.88
N LEU A 126 30.67 -7.39 -27.00
CA LEU A 126 29.22 -7.19 -27.09
C LEU A 126 28.46 -8.09 -26.11
N ARG A 127 28.87 -9.36 -25.98
CA ARG A 127 28.29 -10.28 -24.99
C ARG A 127 28.52 -9.81 -23.56
N GLY A 128 29.74 -9.39 -23.21
CA GLY A 128 30.03 -8.85 -21.88
C GLY A 128 29.18 -7.61 -21.55
N ARG A 129 28.98 -6.70 -22.52
CA ARG A 129 28.07 -5.54 -22.36
C ARG A 129 26.62 -5.95 -22.14
N GLN A 130 26.16 -6.98 -22.86
CA GLN A 130 24.83 -7.55 -22.66
C GLN A 130 24.66 -8.14 -21.26
N GLU A 131 25.67 -8.87 -20.75
CA GLU A 131 25.63 -9.46 -19.41
C GLU A 131 25.66 -8.39 -18.30
N ILE A 132 26.38 -7.28 -18.48
CA ILE A 132 26.29 -6.12 -17.58
C ILE A 132 24.86 -5.58 -17.55
N SER A 133 24.25 -5.35 -18.72
CA SER A 133 22.87 -4.85 -18.81
C SER A 133 21.87 -5.79 -18.12
N LYS A 134 22.00 -7.11 -18.33
CA LYS A 134 21.18 -8.11 -17.62
C LYS A 134 21.39 -8.08 -16.11
N THR A 135 22.64 -7.90 -15.66
CA THR A 135 22.97 -7.79 -14.24
C THR A 135 22.35 -6.53 -13.62
N ASP A 136 22.42 -5.39 -14.31
CA ASP A 136 21.79 -4.12 -13.89
C ASP A 136 20.26 -4.27 -13.80
N ILE A 137 19.63 -4.88 -14.80
CA ILE A 137 18.19 -5.20 -14.78
C ILE A 137 17.85 -6.12 -13.61
N SER A 138 18.70 -7.11 -13.31
CA SER A 138 18.46 -8.05 -12.20
C SER A 138 18.52 -7.36 -10.83
N ILE A 139 19.45 -6.40 -10.65
CA ILE A 139 19.52 -5.56 -9.43
C ILE A 139 18.22 -4.78 -9.27
N LEU A 140 17.75 -4.10 -10.33
CA LEU A 140 16.52 -3.33 -10.30
C LEU A 140 15.30 -4.22 -10.02
N ALA A 141 15.20 -5.37 -10.69
CA ALA A 141 14.11 -6.32 -10.50
C ALA A 141 14.06 -6.85 -9.06
N LEU A 142 15.22 -7.12 -8.44
CA LEU A 142 15.29 -7.56 -7.06
C LEU A 142 14.78 -6.49 -6.08
N GLN A 143 15.19 -5.23 -6.28
CA GLN A 143 14.77 -4.10 -5.45
C GLN A 143 13.28 -3.80 -5.60
N GLU A 144 12.78 -3.73 -6.84
CA GLU A 144 11.36 -3.50 -7.11
C GLU A 144 10.49 -4.67 -6.68
N GLY A 145 10.94 -5.91 -6.87
CA GLY A 145 10.28 -7.11 -6.36
C GLY A 145 10.10 -7.05 -4.85
N ARG A 146 11.15 -6.66 -4.13
CA ARG A 146 11.11 -6.48 -2.68
C ARG A 146 10.14 -5.38 -2.26
N LYS A 147 10.19 -4.23 -2.93
CA LYS A 147 9.30 -3.10 -2.66
C LYS A 147 7.83 -3.47 -2.89
N ASN A 148 7.54 -4.23 -3.94
CA ASN A 148 6.20 -4.73 -4.24
C ASN A 148 5.71 -5.72 -3.17
N GLU A 149 6.55 -6.68 -2.78
CA GLU A 149 6.23 -7.62 -1.69
C GLU A 149 5.87 -6.88 -0.40
N VAL A 150 6.72 -5.92 0.02
CA VAL A 150 6.49 -5.10 1.22
C VAL A 150 5.21 -4.27 1.12
N THR A 151 4.92 -3.72 -0.07
CA THR A 151 3.71 -2.92 -0.29
C THR A 151 2.43 -3.78 -0.19
N ILE A 152 2.45 -4.99 -0.75
CA ILE A 152 1.34 -5.94 -0.65
C ILE A 152 1.14 -6.36 0.81
N ASP A 153 2.22 -6.76 1.48
CA ASP A 153 2.20 -7.12 2.91
C ASP A 153 1.66 -5.99 3.79
N LEU A 154 2.04 -4.74 3.49
CA LEU A 154 1.60 -3.56 4.23
C LEU A 154 0.09 -3.33 4.05
N ARG A 155 -0.43 -3.42 2.83
CA ARG A 155 -1.86 -3.30 2.56
C ARG A 155 -2.67 -4.39 3.25
N GLN A 156 -2.19 -5.64 3.19
CA GLN A 156 -2.84 -6.76 3.87
C GLN A 156 -2.85 -6.56 5.39
N THR A 157 -1.71 -6.16 5.96
CA THR A 157 -1.60 -5.87 7.40
C THR A 157 -2.51 -4.71 7.81
N GLN A 158 -2.64 -3.68 6.98
CA GLN A 158 -3.55 -2.55 7.26
C GLN A 158 -5.01 -2.99 7.26
N ALA A 159 -5.43 -3.78 6.26
CA ALA A 159 -6.79 -4.31 6.21
C ALA A 159 -7.12 -5.20 7.42
N GLU A 160 -6.16 -6.01 7.88
CA GLU A 160 -6.29 -6.81 9.11
C GLU A 160 -6.45 -5.94 10.35
N LEU A 161 -5.67 -4.85 10.45
CA LEU A 161 -5.78 -3.89 11.56
C LEU A 161 -7.15 -3.20 11.56
N ASP A 162 -7.61 -2.71 10.41
CA ASP A 162 -8.91 -2.02 10.28
C ASP A 162 -10.06 -2.97 10.65
N ALA A 163 -9.97 -4.24 10.23
CA ALA A 163 -10.96 -5.26 10.57
C ALA A 163 -10.98 -5.58 12.08
N ILE A 164 -9.81 -5.65 12.72
CA ILE A 164 -9.71 -5.85 14.17
C ILE A 164 -10.26 -4.63 14.90
N GLU A 165 -9.93 -3.42 14.46
CA GLU A 165 -10.40 -2.17 15.06
C GLU A 165 -11.94 -2.10 15.03
N SER A 166 -12.57 -2.34 13.88
CA SER A 166 -14.03 -2.40 13.75
C SER A 166 -14.68 -3.46 14.65
N LYS A 167 -14.06 -4.65 14.76
CA LYS A 167 -14.53 -5.70 15.69
C LYS A 167 -14.42 -5.26 17.15
N THR A 168 -13.32 -4.61 17.53
CA THR A 168 -13.13 -4.11 18.90
C THR A 168 -14.12 -2.99 19.24
N GLU A 169 -14.41 -2.11 18.30
CA GLU A 169 -15.42 -1.06 18.47
C GLU A 169 -16.81 -1.67 18.64
N THR A 170 -17.18 -2.62 17.78
CA THR A 170 -18.46 -3.35 17.89
C THR A 170 -18.57 -4.08 19.23
N ALA A 171 -17.52 -4.79 19.66
CA ALA A 171 -17.50 -5.48 20.94
C ALA A 171 -17.62 -4.51 22.11
N ARG A 172 -16.93 -3.37 22.08
CA ARG A 172 -17.07 -2.31 23.10
C ARG A 172 -18.49 -1.75 23.14
N ARG A 173 -19.12 -1.53 21.99
CA ARG A 173 -20.50 -1.07 21.89
C ARG A 173 -21.48 -2.08 22.49
N LEU A 174 -21.34 -3.36 22.16
CA LEU A 174 -22.17 -4.43 22.73
C LEU A 174 -21.99 -4.57 24.25
N LEU A 175 -20.76 -4.44 24.75
CA LEU A 175 -20.48 -4.42 26.19
C LEU A 175 -21.13 -3.21 26.87
N TYR A 176 -21.06 -2.03 26.25
CA TYR A 176 -21.71 -0.83 26.77
C TYR A 176 -23.24 -0.97 26.80
N GLU A 177 -23.84 -1.48 25.73
CA GLU A 177 -25.29 -1.72 25.65
C GLU A 177 -25.75 -2.75 26.70
N SER A 178 -25.00 -3.84 26.88
CA SER A 178 -25.28 -4.85 27.91
C SER A 178 -25.13 -4.28 29.34
N ALA A 179 -24.06 -3.53 29.61
CA ALA A 179 -23.77 -3.03 30.96
C ALA A 179 -24.62 -1.82 31.36
N VAL A 180 -25.05 -0.98 30.42
CA VAL A 180 -25.72 0.30 30.72
C VAL A 180 -27.20 0.26 30.33
N SER A 181 -27.52 -0.21 29.12
CA SER A 181 -28.90 -0.18 28.64
C SER A 181 -29.77 -1.24 29.32
N ALA A 182 -29.25 -2.44 29.58
CA ALA A 182 -30.04 -3.49 30.20
C ALA A 182 -30.52 -3.14 31.64
N PRO A 183 -29.66 -2.61 32.54
CA PRO A 183 -30.13 -2.13 33.85
C PRO A 183 -31.06 -0.92 33.74
N ALA A 184 -30.78 0.03 32.85
CA ALA A 184 -31.61 1.22 32.67
C ALA A 184 -33.03 0.85 32.18
N LEU A 185 -33.15 -0.11 31.27
CA LEU A 185 -34.44 -0.60 30.80
C LEU A 185 -35.22 -1.37 31.87
N LEU A 186 -34.53 -2.16 32.71
CA LEU A 186 -35.15 -2.83 33.84
C LEU A 186 -35.63 -1.84 34.91
N ALA A 187 -34.83 -0.81 35.22
CA ALA A 187 -35.23 0.26 36.13
C ALA A 187 -36.45 1.01 35.58
N ARG A 188 -36.43 1.40 34.29
CA ARG A 188 -37.56 2.09 33.65
C ARG A 188 -38.84 1.24 33.64
N ARG A 189 -38.73 -0.09 33.43
CA ARG A 189 -39.89 -0.99 33.53
C ARG A 189 -40.43 -1.04 34.96
N ALA A 190 -39.56 -1.15 35.96
CA ALA A 190 -39.97 -1.14 37.36
C ALA A 190 -40.65 0.19 37.73
N ASP A 191 -40.12 1.32 37.28
CA ASP A 191 -40.72 2.65 37.50
C ASP A 191 -42.07 2.79 36.81
N ALA A 192 -42.22 2.27 35.59
CA ALA A 192 -43.50 2.26 34.88
C ALA A 192 -44.55 1.34 35.52
N GLU A 193 -44.14 0.22 36.12
CA GLU A 193 -45.03 -0.64 36.89
C GLU A 193 -45.49 0.01 38.21
N LEU A 194 -44.69 0.91 38.77
CA LEU A 194 -45.00 1.68 39.98
C LEU A 194 -45.76 2.99 39.70
N ALA A 195 -45.85 3.43 38.43
CA ALA A 195 -46.50 4.67 38.06
C ALA A 195 -48.02 4.58 38.22
N ALA A 196 -48.60 5.46 39.05
CA ALA A 196 -50.04 5.51 39.24
C ALA A 196 -50.74 6.00 37.96
N PRO A 197 -51.77 5.30 37.46
CA PRO A 197 -52.53 5.73 36.29
C PRO A 197 -53.27 7.05 36.57
N ILE A 198 -53.22 7.97 35.59
CA ILE A 198 -53.98 9.21 35.62
C ILE A 198 -55.29 8.97 34.87
N TYR A 199 -56.40 9.11 35.59
CA TYR A 199 -57.73 8.99 35.03
C TYR A 199 -58.25 10.37 34.62
N THR A 200 -58.76 10.49 33.40
CA THR A 200 -59.43 11.69 32.91
C THR A 200 -60.80 11.31 32.41
N ILE A 201 -61.85 11.93 32.95
CA ILE A 201 -63.23 11.74 32.50
C ILE A 201 -63.58 12.85 31.52
N PHE A 202 -64.10 12.46 30.37
CA PHE A 202 -64.68 13.35 29.36
C PHE A 202 -66.20 13.24 29.45
N ARG A 203 -66.85 14.29 29.95
CA ARG A 203 -68.30 14.37 30.13
C ARG A 203 -68.91 15.35 29.15
N LEU A 204 -70.00 14.96 28.48
CA LEU A 204 -70.73 15.85 27.60
C LEU A 204 -71.64 16.78 28.42
N SER A 205 -71.37 18.09 28.38
CA SER A 205 -72.20 19.09 29.05
C SER A 205 -73.49 19.36 28.27
N ALA A 206 -74.50 19.93 28.94
CA ALA A 206 -75.83 20.21 28.38
C ALA A 206 -75.82 21.11 27.12
N ASP A 207 -74.73 21.87 26.90
CA ASP A 207 -74.51 22.71 25.72
C ASP A 207 -73.81 21.97 24.54
N GLY A 208 -73.61 20.65 24.65
CA GLY A 208 -72.95 19.82 23.62
C GLY A 208 -71.42 19.87 23.65
N ALA A 209 -70.81 20.58 24.59
CA ALA A 209 -69.36 20.66 24.76
C ALA A 209 -68.83 19.59 25.73
N THR A 210 -67.74 18.92 25.37
CA THR A 210 -67.07 17.93 26.24
C THR A 210 -66.20 18.64 27.28
N VAL A 211 -66.49 18.40 28.56
CA VAL A 211 -65.71 18.91 29.70
C VAL A 211 -64.74 17.83 30.18
N GLN A 212 -63.48 18.22 30.38
CA GLN A 212 -62.43 17.35 30.88
C GLN A 212 -62.31 17.48 32.40
N ILE A 213 -62.46 16.39 33.13
CA ILE A 213 -62.38 16.33 34.60
C ILE A 213 -61.25 15.38 34.99
N GLN A 214 -60.30 15.86 35.80
CA GLN A 214 -59.27 15.00 36.39
C GLN A 214 -59.92 14.11 37.45
N ALA A 215 -59.75 12.80 37.32
CA ALA A 215 -60.42 11.81 38.14
C ALA A 215 -59.42 10.94 38.92
N ASN A 216 -59.91 10.38 40.02
CA ASN A 216 -59.26 9.32 40.79
C ASN A 216 -60.13 8.05 40.78
N GLU A 217 -59.63 6.94 41.32
CA GLU A 217 -60.32 5.64 41.33
C GLU A 217 -61.72 5.67 42.00
N THR A 218 -61.98 6.66 42.85
CA THR A 218 -63.24 6.82 43.60
C THR A 218 -64.17 7.89 43.02
N SER A 219 -63.84 8.47 41.87
CA SER A 219 -64.63 9.54 41.25
C SER A 219 -65.94 8.99 40.66
N ALA A 220 -67.06 9.69 40.90
CA ALA A 220 -68.37 9.27 40.41
C ALA A 220 -68.51 9.46 38.88
N ILE A 221 -69.01 8.43 38.19
CA ILE A 221 -69.18 8.38 36.74
C ILE A 221 -70.67 8.50 36.40
N GLU A 222 -71.00 9.23 35.34
CA GLU A 222 -72.37 9.40 34.83
C GLU A 222 -72.60 8.65 33.49
N PRO A 223 -73.85 8.25 33.17
CA PRO A 223 -74.16 7.60 31.89
C PRO A 223 -73.82 8.51 30.70
N GLY A 224 -72.86 8.10 29.87
CA GLY A 224 -72.37 8.87 28.71
C GLY A 224 -70.93 9.40 28.86
N ASP A 225 -70.32 9.25 30.02
CA ASP A 225 -68.92 9.60 30.25
C ASP A 225 -67.95 8.68 29.49
N THR A 226 -66.89 9.26 28.90
CA THR A 226 -65.76 8.51 28.34
C THR A 226 -64.54 8.68 29.24
N ILE A 227 -63.94 7.56 29.67
CA ILE A 227 -62.76 7.59 30.55
C ILE A 227 -61.52 7.35 29.69
N LYS A 228 -60.54 8.26 29.80
CA LYS A 228 -59.20 8.06 29.27
C LYS A 228 -58.26 7.76 30.42
N VAL A 229 -57.59 6.62 30.34
CA VAL A 229 -56.56 6.21 31.28
C VAL A 229 -55.20 6.43 30.63
N GLU A 230 -54.37 7.26 31.23
CA GLU A 230 -52.99 7.47 30.80
C GLU A 230 -52.05 6.99 31.90
N ILE A 231 -51.15 6.07 31.57
CA ILE A 231 -50.04 5.70 32.45
C ILE A 231 -48.89 6.63 32.08
N PRO A 232 -48.53 7.61 32.92
CA PRO A 232 -47.43 8.50 32.60
C PRO A 232 -46.13 7.67 32.58
N LEU A 233 -45.46 7.62 31.44
CA LEU A 233 -44.06 7.22 31.45
C LEU A 233 -43.28 8.28 32.22
N ALA A 234 -42.46 7.86 33.18
CA ALA A 234 -41.57 8.74 33.91
C ALA A 234 -40.83 9.66 32.91
N ALA A 235 -40.92 10.97 33.15
CA ALA A 235 -40.33 11.98 32.29
C ALA A 235 -38.81 11.83 32.28
N ASP A 236 -38.20 11.93 31.09
CA ASP A 236 -36.76 11.87 30.91
C ASP A 236 -36.08 13.04 31.63
N GLU A 237 -35.50 12.81 32.81
CA GLU A 237 -34.42 13.68 33.32
C GLU A 237 -33.10 13.31 32.65
N THR A 238 -33.03 13.47 31.32
CA THR A 238 -31.75 13.47 30.59
C THR A 238 -31.71 14.60 29.57
N GLY A 239 -31.75 15.84 30.06
CA GLY A 239 -31.38 17.03 29.29
C GLY A 239 -29.87 17.14 28.98
N ALA A 240 -29.17 16.05 28.70
CA ALA A 240 -27.71 16.05 28.55
C ALA A 240 -27.16 15.30 27.32
N LEU A 241 -27.98 14.99 26.30
CA LEU A 241 -27.48 14.38 25.06
C LEU A 241 -28.03 14.99 23.77
N ASP A 242 -28.46 16.27 23.79
CA ASP A 242 -28.79 17.02 22.56
C ASP A 242 -27.77 18.13 22.23
N LEU A 243 -26.48 17.87 22.47
CA LEU A 243 -25.39 18.74 22.04
C LEU A 243 -24.17 17.93 21.60
N THR A 244 -24.21 17.30 20.43
CA THR A 244 -23.05 17.12 19.51
C THR A 244 -23.44 16.41 18.20
N LEU A 245 -24.51 16.82 17.50
CA LEU A 245 -24.78 16.37 16.12
C LEU A 245 -24.85 17.51 15.09
N SER A 246 -24.54 18.73 15.49
CA SER A 246 -24.26 19.84 14.56
C SER A 246 -22.81 20.27 14.68
N GLU A 247 -21.88 19.44 14.23
CA GLU A 247 -20.72 19.93 13.48
C GLU A 247 -19.94 18.78 12.83
N ARG A 248 -19.75 18.91 11.51
CA ARG A 248 -18.77 18.24 10.62
C ARG A 248 -19.14 16.86 10.05
N HIS A 249 -19.69 16.89 8.84
CA HIS A 249 -18.86 16.59 7.67
C HIS A 249 -19.37 17.29 6.40
N LYS A 250 -18.74 18.43 6.09
CA LYS A 250 -18.65 18.95 4.73
C LYS A 250 -17.60 18.10 4.01
N ALA A 251 -18.01 17.26 3.07
CA ALA A 251 -17.12 16.62 2.12
C ALA A 251 -16.83 17.61 0.97
N PRO A 252 -15.58 17.70 0.47
CA PRO A 252 -15.23 18.54 -0.66
C PRO A 252 -15.41 17.80 -2.00
N GLY A 253 -15.95 18.51 -2.99
CA GLY A 253 -15.61 18.37 -4.41
C GLY A 253 -16.27 17.22 -5.19
N LEU A 254 -17.23 17.58 -6.04
CA LEU A 254 -17.35 17.10 -7.42
C LEU A 254 -18.20 18.13 -8.18
N GLU A 255 -17.52 19.04 -8.89
CA GLU A 255 -18.14 19.92 -9.87
C GLU A 255 -18.55 19.10 -11.09
N LEU A 256 -19.84 19.15 -11.45
CA LEU A 256 -20.31 18.83 -12.80
C LEU A 256 -20.81 20.13 -13.42
N LYS A 257 -19.98 20.72 -14.28
CA LYS A 257 -20.36 21.77 -15.22
C LYS A 257 -21.51 21.27 -16.10
N ALA A 258 -22.65 21.95 -16.04
CA ALA A 258 -23.62 21.94 -17.13
C ALA A 258 -23.41 23.21 -17.95
N GLU A 259 -22.80 23.01 -19.11
CA GLU A 259 -22.49 24.00 -20.13
C GLU A 259 -23.76 24.27 -20.96
N THR A 260 -24.06 25.55 -21.19
CA THR A 260 -25.15 26.03 -22.03
C THR A 260 -24.71 26.13 -23.49
N ALA A 261 -25.40 25.42 -24.39
CA ALA A 261 -25.66 25.76 -25.80
C ALA A 261 -26.67 24.70 -26.32
N GLY A 262 -27.87 24.99 -26.84
CA GLY A 262 -28.20 25.95 -27.88
C GLY A 262 -28.23 25.23 -29.24
N ASN A 263 -29.35 24.58 -29.61
CA ASN A 263 -29.79 24.51 -31.01
C ASN A 263 -31.20 23.89 -31.22
N THR A 264 -31.84 24.37 -32.28
CA THR A 264 -33.21 24.20 -32.77
C THR A 264 -33.41 23.04 -33.77
N VAL A 265 -34.69 22.72 -34.07
CA VAL A 265 -35.27 21.96 -35.22
C VAL A 265 -35.16 20.43 -35.11
N GLY A 266 -36.13 19.57 -35.46
CA GLY A 266 -37.46 19.65 -36.09
C GLY A 266 -38.07 18.23 -36.17
N ILE A 267 -39.38 18.16 -36.39
CA ILE A 267 -40.25 16.96 -36.38
C ILE A 267 -40.17 16.22 -37.73
N PRO A 268 -40.31 14.88 -37.74
CA PRO A 268 -41.12 14.18 -38.73
C PRO A 268 -42.42 13.63 -38.14
#